data_AF-A0A7J4B3I8-F1
#
_entry.id   AF-A0A7J4B3I8-F1
#
_cell.length_a   1.000
_cell.length_b   1.000
_cell.length_c   1.000
_cell.angle_alpha   90.00
_cell.angle_beta   90.00
_cell.angle_gamma   90.00
#
_symmetry.space_group_name_H-M   'P 1'
#
loop_
_entity.id
_entity.type
_entity.pdbx_description
1 polymer ?
#
loop_
_entity_poly.entity_id
_entity_poly.type
_entity_poly.pdbx_seq_one_letter_code
_entity_poly.pdbx_strand_id
1 'polypeptide(L)'
;MHRGQTAVEYLAYFTFFLLIAAIFTAYVFTQASDELNKRSQERFKSTIFYLAQSIRDVDSLASHADYAEINVTLPVITKGAGITIEGNEGEGILSANTTVGNSNVYYYVRIGNFSRVSVLPQPREDIVTIRKKR
;
A
#
# COMPACT_ATOMS: atom_id res chain seq x y z
N MET A 1 58.74 25.11 5.56
CA MET A 1 58.10 23.87 5.05
C MET A 1 56.79 23.49 5.75
N HIS A 2 56.10 24.38 6.50
CA HIS A 2 54.89 24.01 7.26
C HIS A 2 53.53 24.20 6.55
N ARG A 3 53.46 24.98 5.47
CA ARG A 3 52.17 25.26 4.79
C ARG A 3 51.54 24.05 4.07
N GLY A 4 52.36 23.11 3.58
CA GLY A 4 51.87 21.89 2.92
C GLY A 4 51.27 20.88 3.89
N GLN A 5 51.77 20.83 5.13
CA GLN A 5 51.30 19.93 6.17
C GLN A 5 49.90 20.33 6.68
N THR A 6 49.71 21.62 6.96
CA THR A 6 48.40 22.17 7.36
C THR A 6 47.33 21.97 6.29
N ALA A 7 47.67 22.10 5.00
CA ALA A 7 46.69 21.91 3.91
C ALA A 7 46.23 20.45 3.78
N VAL A 8 47.14 19.49 4.02
CA VAL A 8 46.82 18.05 4.03
C VAL A 8 45.94 17.70 5.23
N GLU A 9 46.19 18.29 6.40
CA GLU A 9 45.35 18.12 7.59
C GLU A 9 43.93 18.66 7.36
N TYR A 10 43.76 19.85 6.78
CA TYR A 10 42.45 20.39 6.43
C TYR A 10 41.70 19.51 5.41
N LEU A 11 42.40 18.96 4.43
CA LEU A 11 41.80 18.02 3.47
C LEU A 11 41.34 16.74 4.16
N ALA A 12 42.12 16.22 5.12
CA ALA A 12 41.74 15.05 5.91
C ALA A 12 40.52 15.30 6.81
N TYR A 13 40.44 16.48 7.45
CA TYR A 13 39.24 16.84 8.21
C TYR A 13 38.01 16.97 7.30
N PHE A 14 38.17 17.62 6.14
CA PHE A 14 37.08 17.79 5.18
C PHE A 14 36.54 16.45 4.67
N THR A 15 37.41 15.50 4.29
CA THR A 15 36.98 14.16 3.87
C THR A 15 36.33 13.38 5.00
N PHE A 16 36.81 13.52 6.24
CA PHE A 16 36.18 12.91 7.41
C PHE A 16 34.77 13.47 7.67
N PHE A 17 34.59 14.79 7.56
CA PHE A 17 33.28 15.43 7.65
C PHE A 17 32.33 14.97 6.55
N LEU A 18 32.82 14.85 5.30
CA LEU A 18 32.02 14.30 4.19
C LEU A 18 31.61 12.84 4.44
N LEU A 19 32.50 12.03 5.00
CA LEU A 19 32.20 10.64 5.34
C LEU A 19 31.09 10.56 6.40
N ILE A 20 31.20 11.36 7.47
CA ILE A 20 30.16 11.44 8.51
C ILE A 20 28.83 11.90 7.91
N ALA A 21 28.85 12.94 7.07
CA ALA A 21 27.66 13.45 6.42
C ALA A 21 27.01 12.41 5.51
N ALA A 22 27.80 11.65 4.75
CA ALA A 22 27.32 10.57 3.89
C ALA A 22 26.69 9.44 4.71
N ILE A 23 27.36 9.00 5.79
CA ILE A 23 26.83 7.96 6.69
C ILE A 23 25.52 8.41 7.34
N PHE A 24 25.47 9.64 7.84
CA PHE A 24 24.29 10.19 8.48
C PHE A 24 23.12 10.31 7.49
N THR A 25 23.38 10.81 6.28
CA THR A 25 22.36 10.92 5.23
C THR A 25 21.83 9.55 4.82
N ALA A 26 22.72 8.56 4.63
CA ALA A 26 22.32 7.20 4.30
C ALA A 26 21.50 6.55 5.42
N TYR A 27 21.86 6.79 6.68
CA TYR A 27 21.13 6.29 7.84
C TYR A 27 19.72 6.88 7.93
N VAL A 28 19.60 8.21 7.85
CA VAL A 28 18.31 8.91 7.89
C VAL A 28 17.43 8.50 6.70
N PHE A 29 18.01 8.38 5.51
CA PHE A 29 17.29 7.93 4.32
C PHE A 29 16.75 6.51 4.49
N THR A 30 17.56 5.58 4.99
CA THR A 30 17.14 4.19 5.24
C THR A 30 16.00 4.15 6.27
N GLN A 31 16.14 4.85 7.39
CA GLN A 31 15.07 4.89 8.41
C GLN A 31 13.77 5.49 7.88
N ALA A 32 13.86 6.60 7.14
CA ALA A 32 12.68 7.25 6.56
C ALA A 32 11.99 6.33 5.54
N SER A 33 12.77 5.63 4.71
CA SER A 33 12.25 4.66 3.75
C SER A 33 11.56 3.48 4.42
N ASP A 34 12.14 2.94 5.49
CA ASP A 34 11.55 1.84 6.26
C ASP A 34 10.24 2.24 6.93
N GLU A 35 10.20 3.44 7.53
CA GLU A 35 9.00 3.98 8.17
C GLU A 35 7.89 4.25 7.14
N LEU A 36 8.23 4.81 5.97
CA LEU A 36 7.30 4.99 4.87
C LEU A 36 6.74 3.65 4.38
N ASN A 37 7.59 2.64 4.22
CA ASN A 37 7.17 1.31 3.82
C ASN A 37 6.22 0.67 4.84
N LYS A 38 6.51 0.76 6.14
CA LYS A 38 5.62 0.28 7.21
C LYS A 38 4.27 0.97 7.17
N ARG A 39 4.25 2.30 7.11
CA ARG A 39 3.00 3.08 7.03
C ARG A 39 2.22 2.77 5.76
N SER A 40 2.89 2.55 4.64
CA SER A 40 2.26 2.14 3.39
C SER A 40 1.57 0.79 3.54
N GLN A 41 2.26 -0.21 4.11
CA GLN A 41 1.69 -1.54 4.38
C GLN A 41 0.50 -1.48 5.35
N GLU A 42 0.58 -0.68 6.43
CA GLU A 42 -0.52 -0.52 7.37
C GLU A 42 -1.76 0.12 6.74
N ARG A 43 -1.56 1.18 5.94
CA ARG A 43 -2.63 1.85 5.20
C ARG A 43 -3.25 0.92 4.15
N PHE A 44 -2.43 0.13 3.46
CA PHE A 44 -2.90 -0.86 2.51
C PHE A 44 -3.75 -1.93 3.19
N LYS A 45 -3.24 -2.52 4.27
CA LYS A 45 -3.98 -3.47 5.12
C LYS A 45 -5.33 -2.88 5.55
N SER A 46 -5.33 -1.64 6.06
CA SER A 46 -6.55 -0.96 6.48
C SER A 46 -7.54 -0.78 5.33
N THR A 47 -7.07 -0.41 4.14
CA THR A 47 -7.92 -0.26 2.93
C THR A 47 -8.60 -1.58 2.55
N ILE A 48 -7.88 -2.70 2.60
CA ILE A 48 -8.45 -4.03 2.33
C ILE A 48 -9.52 -4.37 3.38
N PHE A 49 -9.29 -4.07 4.66
CA PHE A 49 -10.30 -4.29 5.70
C PHE A 49 -11.55 -3.43 5.48
N TYR A 50 -11.41 -2.17 5.08
CA TYR A 50 -12.55 -1.32 4.74
C TYR A 50 -13.36 -1.85 3.55
N LEU A 51 -12.68 -2.35 2.52
CA LEU A 51 -13.34 -3.01 1.38
C LEU A 51 -14.06 -4.28 1.80
N ALA A 52 -13.41 -5.12 2.61
CA ALA A 52 -13.99 -6.34 3.14
C ALA A 52 -15.28 -6.06 3.94
N GLN A 53 -15.26 -5.02 4.76
CA GLN A 53 -16.46 -4.57 5.47
C GLN A 53 -17.51 -4.04 4.50
N SER A 54 -17.14 -3.20 3.53
CA SER A 54 -18.05 -2.67 2.52
C SER A 54 -18.75 -3.78 1.73
N ILE A 55 -18.04 -4.87 1.41
CA ILE A 55 -18.61 -6.05 0.73
C ILE A 55 -19.67 -6.71 1.61
N ARG A 56 -19.41 -6.89 2.91
CA ARG A 56 -20.41 -7.43 3.85
C ARG A 56 -21.64 -6.52 3.96
N ASP A 57 -21.41 -5.22 4.04
CA ASP A 57 -22.48 -4.23 4.15
C ASP A 57 -23.35 -4.24 2.88
N VAL A 58 -22.73 -4.34 1.69
CA VAL A 58 -23.45 -4.50 0.41
C VAL A 58 -24.23 -5.82 0.37
N ASP A 59 -23.62 -6.94 0.79
CA ASP A 59 -24.29 -8.24 0.80
C ASP A 59 -25.54 -8.21 1.70
N SER A 60 -25.42 -7.59 2.88
CA SER A 60 -26.53 -7.37 3.82
C SER A 60 -27.59 -6.44 3.25
N LEU A 61 -27.21 -5.27 2.72
CA LEU A 61 -28.14 -4.30 2.15
C LEU A 61 -28.90 -4.86 0.94
N ALA A 62 -28.21 -5.55 0.04
CA ALA A 62 -28.83 -6.07 -1.18
C ALA A 62 -29.64 -7.36 -0.95
N SER A 63 -29.68 -7.93 0.26
CA SER A 63 -30.56 -9.07 0.57
C SER A 63 -32.05 -8.78 0.29
N HIS A 64 -32.42 -7.49 0.27
CA HIS A 64 -33.78 -7.02 0.00
C HIS A 64 -33.90 -6.26 -1.35
N ALA A 65 -32.86 -6.27 -2.19
CA ALA A 65 -32.85 -5.54 -3.46
C ALA A 65 -32.61 -6.49 -4.65
N ASP A 66 -33.20 -6.17 -5.80
CA ASP A 66 -32.99 -6.94 -7.04
C ASP A 66 -31.61 -6.66 -7.67
N TYR A 67 -31.02 -5.50 -7.34
CA TYR A 67 -29.69 -5.08 -7.75
C TYR A 67 -29.07 -4.11 -6.75
N ALA A 68 -27.78 -4.23 -6.47
CA ALA A 68 -27.01 -3.22 -5.75
C ALA A 68 -25.64 -3.02 -6.38
N GLU A 69 -25.23 -1.77 -6.52
CA GLU A 69 -23.90 -1.37 -6.99
C GLU A 69 -23.38 -0.23 -6.11
N ILE A 70 -22.18 -0.41 -5.55
CA ILE A 70 -21.50 0.62 -4.77
C ILE A 70 -20.10 0.82 -5.33
N ASN A 71 -19.74 2.08 -5.54
CA ASN A 71 -18.39 2.48 -5.93
C ASN A 71 -17.63 2.96 -4.69
N VAL A 72 -16.57 2.25 -4.33
CA VAL A 72 -15.68 2.62 -3.23
C VAL A 72 -14.45 3.29 -3.82
N THR A 73 -14.17 4.52 -3.39
CA THR A 73 -12.94 5.23 -3.79
C THR A 73 -11.82 4.89 -2.82
N LEU A 74 -10.69 4.41 -3.35
CA LEU A 74 -9.51 4.11 -2.58
C LEU A 74 -8.74 5.40 -2.24
N PRO A 75 -8.12 5.48 -1.05
CA PRO A 75 -7.29 6.63 -0.70
C PRO A 75 -6.19 6.89 -1.73
N VAL A 76 -5.82 8.16 -1.94
CA VAL A 76 -4.73 8.55 -2.87
C VAL A 76 -3.40 7.87 -2.53
N ILE A 77 -3.20 7.51 -1.27
CA ILE A 77 -1.98 6.90 -0.74
C ILE A 77 -1.78 5.46 -1.28
N THR A 78 -2.85 4.82 -1.73
CA THR A 78 -2.83 3.49 -2.36
C THR A 78 -2.57 3.53 -3.88
N LYS A 79 -2.55 4.72 -4.51
CA LYS A 79 -2.39 4.88 -5.99
C LYS A 79 -1.02 4.51 -6.57
N GLY A 80 -0.01 4.25 -5.73
CA GLY A 80 1.36 3.95 -6.17
C GLY A 80 1.69 2.46 -6.30
N ALA A 81 0.76 1.59 -5.91
CA ALA A 81 0.92 0.15 -5.98
C ALA A 81 -0.05 -0.42 -7.01
N GLY A 82 0.39 -1.38 -7.81
CA GLY A 82 -0.51 -2.15 -8.68
C GLY A 82 -1.43 -3.01 -7.82
N ILE A 83 -2.48 -2.38 -7.30
CA ILE A 83 -3.46 -2.98 -6.41
C ILE A 83 -4.53 -3.62 -7.26
N THR A 84 -4.41 -4.93 -7.43
CA THR A 84 -5.49 -5.74 -7.99
C THR A 84 -6.28 -6.30 -6.82
N ILE A 85 -7.55 -5.91 -6.70
CA ILE A 85 -8.46 -6.46 -5.69
C ILE A 85 -9.47 -7.35 -6.40
N GLU A 86 -9.44 -8.64 -6.07
CA GLU A 86 -10.37 -9.62 -6.62
C GLU A 86 -11.16 -10.28 -5.49
N GLY A 87 -12.48 -10.34 -5.68
CA GLY A 87 -13.39 -11.05 -4.79
C GLY A 87 -13.94 -12.27 -5.51
N ASN A 88 -13.74 -13.47 -4.95
CA ASN A 88 -14.33 -14.68 -5.51
C ASN A 88 -15.69 -14.99 -4.86
N GLU A 89 -16.71 -15.15 -5.69
CA GLU A 89 -18.06 -15.51 -5.26
C GLU A 89 -18.07 -16.93 -4.67
N GLY A 90 -18.86 -17.17 -3.62
CA GLY A 90 -18.99 -18.49 -2.99
C GLY A 90 -17.83 -18.90 -2.07
N GLU A 91 -16.60 -18.45 -2.34
CA GLU A 91 -15.44 -18.68 -1.46
C GLU A 91 -15.28 -17.58 -0.40
N GLY A 92 -15.68 -16.35 -0.75
CA GLY A 92 -15.65 -15.25 0.21
C GLY A 92 -14.26 -14.71 0.50
N ILE A 93 -13.36 -14.80 -0.47
CA ILE A 93 -11.97 -14.39 -0.35
C ILE A 93 -11.76 -13.12 -1.16
N LEU A 94 -11.14 -12.12 -0.52
CA LEU A 94 -10.61 -10.93 -1.14
C LEU A 94 -9.09 -11.05 -1.21
N SER A 95 -8.56 -11.09 -2.42
CA SER A 95 -7.12 -11.03 -2.67
C SER A 95 -6.75 -9.59 -3.00
N ALA A 96 -5.59 -9.15 -2.53
CA ALA A 96 -5.01 -7.87 -2.90
C ALA A 96 -3.48 -7.99 -2.96
N ASN A 97 -2.86 -7.43 -3.98
CA ASN A 97 -1.41 -7.37 -4.13
C ASN A 97 -0.90 -5.92 -4.14
N THR A 98 0.34 -5.72 -3.71
CA THR A 98 1.02 -4.43 -3.74
C THR A 98 2.52 -4.64 -3.89
N THR A 99 3.25 -3.64 -4.40
CA THR A 99 4.71 -3.66 -4.47
C THR A 99 5.28 -2.65 -3.48
N VAL A 100 6.09 -3.13 -2.52
CA VAL A 100 6.75 -2.31 -1.50
C VAL A 100 8.25 -2.60 -1.53
N GLY A 101 9.06 -1.57 -1.79
CA GLY A 101 10.53 -1.68 -1.76
C GLY A 101 11.08 -2.89 -2.54
N ASN A 102 10.68 -3.03 -3.81
CA ASN A 102 10.99 -4.15 -4.72
C ASN A 102 10.41 -5.53 -4.36
N SER A 103 9.59 -5.65 -3.31
CA SER A 103 8.95 -6.90 -2.94
C SER A 103 7.44 -6.85 -3.21
N ASN A 104 6.89 -7.93 -3.77
CA ASN A 104 5.44 -8.08 -3.91
C ASN A 104 4.86 -8.63 -2.62
N VAL A 105 3.89 -7.92 -2.05
CA VAL A 105 3.16 -8.32 -0.85
C VAL A 105 1.75 -8.70 -1.25
N TYR A 106 1.33 -9.90 -0.82
CA TYR A 106 -0.02 -10.42 -1.07
C TYR A 106 -0.80 -10.47 0.24
N TYR A 107 -2.03 -9.97 0.20
CA TYR A 107 -2.98 -10.03 1.29
C TYR A 107 -4.18 -10.85 0.85
N TYR A 108 -4.58 -11.79 1.71
CA TYR A 108 -5.78 -12.58 1.55
C TYR A 108 -6.65 -12.35 2.76
N VAL A 109 -7.84 -11.80 2.55
CA VAL A 109 -8.83 -11.61 3.62
C VAL A 109 -10.01 -12.51 3.32
N ARG A 110 -10.24 -13.49 4.20
CA ARG A 110 -11.50 -14.25 4.19
C ARG A 110 -12.57 -13.38 4.82
N ILE A 111 -13.51 -12.95 4.01
CA ILE A 111 -14.60 -12.10 4.45
C ILE A 111 -15.81 -12.99 4.87
N GLY A 112 -15.91 -14.25 4.44
CA GLY A 112 -17.02 -15.17 4.76
C GLY A 112 -17.92 -15.48 3.55
N ASN A 113 -18.96 -16.29 3.69
CA ASN A 113 -19.78 -16.67 2.52
C ASN A 113 -20.66 -15.48 2.08
N PHE A 114 -20.48 -15.00 0.85
CA PHE A 114 -21.37 -14.03 0.21
C PHE A 114 -22.16 -14.67 -0.91
N SER A 115 -23.35 -14.14 -1.13
CA SER A 115 -24.22 -14.54 -2.23
C SER A 115 -24.10 -13.54 -3.38
N ARG A 116 -23.58 -13.95 -4.53
CA ARG A 116 -23.64 -13.17 -5.79
C ARG A 116 -23.04 -11.76 -5.73
N VAL A 117 -22.02 -11.55 -4.89
CA VAL A 117 -21.25 -10.30 -4.87
C VAL A 117 -19.98 -10.46 -5.69
N SER A 118 -19.79 -9.58 -6.67
CA SER A 118 -18.56 -9.45 -7.47
C SER A 118 -17.88 -8.12 -7.16
N VAL A 119 -16.56 -8.16 -7.04
CA VAL A 119 -15.72 -6.97 -6.87
C VAL A 119 -14.95 -6.79 -8.16
N LEU A 120 -15.19 -5.68 -8.84
CA LEU A 120 -14.58 -5.40 -10.14
C LEU A 120 -13.72 -4.14 -10.04
N PRO A 121 -12.44 -4.21 -10.44
CA PRO A 121 -11.63 -3.02 -10.63
C PRO A 121 -12.18 -2.21 -11.82
N GLN A 122 -12.28 -0.90 -11.66
CA GLN A 122 -12.66 0.02 -12.74
C GLN A 122 -11.42 0.49 -13.52
N PRO A 123 -11.56 1.04 -14.73
CA PRO A 123 -10.44 1.61 -15.48
C PRO A 123 -9.76 2.79 -14.76
N ARG A 124 -10.43 3.36 -13.75
CA ARG A 124 -9.81 4.22 -12.75
C ARG A 124 -9.26 3.35 -11.61
N GLU A 125 -7.94 3.33 -11.48
CA GLU A 125 -7.20 2.55 -10.46
C GLU A 125 -7.61 2.87 -9.01
N ASP A 126 -8.32 3.98 -8.78
CA ASP A 126 -8.81 4.39 -7.46
C ASP A 126 -10.27 4.05 -7.18
N ILE A 127 -10.98 3.39 -8.09
CA ILE A 127 -12.38 3.02 -7.87
C ILE A 127 -12.52 1.51 -7.94
N VAL A 128 -13.09 0.95 -6.87
CA VAL A 128 -13.51 -0.45 -6.82
C VAL A 128 -15.03 -0.48 -6.82
N THR A 129 -15.62 -1.22 -7.76
CA THR A 129 -17.06 -1.38 -7.83
C THR A 129 -17.46 -2.72 -7.22
N ILE A 130 -18.34 -2.67 -6.23
CA ILE A 130 -18.95 -3.84 -5.59
C ILE A 130 -20.35 -3.98 -6.18
N ARG A 131 -20.64 -5.12 -6.82
CA ARG A 131 -21.96 -5.40 -7.42
C ARG A 131 -22.56 -6.66 -6.84
N LYS A 132 -23.85 -6.61 -6.53
CA LYS A 132 -24.66 -7.78 -6.21
C LYS A 132 -25.84 -7.91 -7.18
N LYS A 133 -25.98 -9.08 -7.80
CA LYS A 133 -27.12 -9.44 -8.67
C LYS A 133 -27.89 -10.60 -8.05
N ARG A 134 -29.22 -10.49 -8.02
CA ARG A 134 -30.08 -11.50 -7.42
C ARG A 134 -30.21 -12.77 -8.24
#